data_AF-A0A2S2R4H9-F1
#
_entry.id   AF-A0A2S2R4H9-F1
#
_cell.length_a   1.000
_cell.length_b   1.000
_cell.length_c   1.000
_cell.angle_alpha   90.00
_cell.angle_beta   90.00
_cell.angle_gamma   90.00
#
_symmetry.space_group_name_H-M   'P 1'
#
loop_
_entity.id
_entity.type
_entity.pdbx_description
1 polymer ?
#
loop_
_entity_poly.entity_id
_entity_poly.type
_entity_poly.pdbx_seq_one_letter_code
_entity_poly.pdbx_strand_id
1 'polypeptide(L)'
;NLNTTFESEIKLITNMSDRTSIRGLSTKTIVVWLNWLPENDRKTIFSNFNKGLTQFATIPVTSCSCERDFSKLSIVKSKLKNTMLQERLDSLMLIFIEQKMASKINIEDVIDEFKACVPIKRRLEL
;
A
#
# COMPACT_ATOMS: atom_id res chain seq x y z
N ASN A 1 -20.18 -24.77 -9.45
CA ASN A 1 -21.01 -23.57 -9.23
C ASN A 1 -20.24 -22.25 -9.15
N LEU A 2 -18.96 -22.19 -8.72
CA LEU A 2 -18.19 -20.92 -8.73
C LEU A 2 -17.71 -20.51 -10.14
N ASN A 3 -17.19 -21.45 -10.93
CA ASN A 3 -16.70 -21.17 -12.31
C ASN A 3 -17.82 -20.66 -13.23
N THR A 4 -19.03 -21.20 -13.09
CA THR A 4 -20.20 -20.78 -13.86
C THR A 4 -20.62 -19.34 -13.58
N THR A 5 -20.45 -18.87 -12.33
CA THR A 5 -20.79 -17.50 -11.92
C THR A 5 -19.76 -16.49 -12.39
N PHE A 6 -18.48 -16.85 -12.36
CA PHE A 6 -17.42 -15.98 -12.88
C PHE A 6 -17.50 -15.84 -14.41
N GLU A 7 -17.75 -16.94 -15.13
CA GLU A 7 -17.95 -16.91 -16.57
C GLU A 7 -19.19 -16.12 -16.99
N SER A 8 -20.28 -16.20 -16.22
CA SER A 8 -21.48 -15.40 -16.48
C SER A 8 -21.23 -13.91 -16.23
N GLU A 9 -20.53 -13.56 -15.15
CA GLU A 9 -20.07 -12.18 -14.90
C GLU A 9 -19.22 -11.64 -16.06
N ILE A 10 -18.25 -12.42 -16.55
CA ILE A 10 -17.39 -12.03 -17.70
C ILE A 10 -18.22 -11.84 -18.97
N LYS A 11 -19.17 -12.75 -19.25
CA LYS A 11 -20.05 -12.65 -20.43
C LYS A 11 -20.91 -11.38 -20.36
N LEU A 12 -21.47 -11.08 -19.19
CA LEU A 12 -22.24 -9.85 -18.96
C LEU A 12 -21.40 -8.60 -19.18
N ILE A 13 -20.19 -8.54 -18.61
CA ILE A 13 -19.25 -7.41 -18.82
C ILE A 13 -18.87 -7.27 -20.30
N THR A 14 -18.65 -8.39 -21.00
CA THR A 14 -18.23 -8.39 -22.40
C THR A 14 -19.33 -7.88 -23.34
N ASN A 15 -20.58 -8.12 -22.97
CA ASN A 15 -21.74 -7.68 -23.74
C ASN A 15 -22.16 -6.23 -23.46
N MET A 16 -21.52 -5.53 -22.50
CA MET A 16 -21.77 -4.11 -22.26
C MET A 16 -21.10 -3.23 -23.33
N SER A 17 -21.90 -2.41 -24.01
CA SER A 17 -21.43 -1.42 -25.00
C SER A 17 -20.48 -0.37 -24.40
N ASP A 18 -20.57 -0.14 -23.09
CA ASP A 18 -19.82 0.84 -22.30
C ASP A 18 -18.33 0.45 -22.09
N ARG A 19 -17.95 -0.80 -22.40
CA ARG A 19 -16.56 -1.31 -22.25
C ARG A 19 -15.61 -0.87 -23.37
N THR A 20 -16.14 -0.27 -24.43
CA THR A 20 -15.39 -0.02 -25.68
C THR A 20 -14.13 0.83 -25.47
N SER A 21 -14.15 1.74 -24.49
CA SER A 21 -12.99 2.57 -24.10
C SER A 21 -11.95 1.86 -23.21
N ILE A 22 -12.26 0.68 -22.66
CA ILE A 22 -11.40 -0.06 -21.71
C ILE A 22 -10.77 -1.29 -22.38
N ARG A 23 -10.13 -1.09 -23.54
CA ARG A 23 -9.37 -2.14 -24.26
C ARG A 23 -7.88 -1.86 -24.24
N GLY A 24 -7.09 -2.80 -23.72
CA GLY A 24 -5.63 -2.78 -23.77
C GLY A 24 -4.98 -3.63 -22.67
N LEU A 25 -3.70 -4.00 -22.85
CA LEU A 25 -2.93 -4.81 -21.89
C LEU A 25 -2.08 -3.98 -20.91
N SER A 26 -2.26 -2.65 -20.88
CA SER A 26 -1.45 -1.76 -20.05
C SER A 26 -1.91 -1.75 -18.59
N THR A 27 -1.00 -1.48 -17.66
CA THR A 27 -1.30 -1.13 -16.26
C THR A 27 -2.33 0.00 -16.15
N LYS A 28 -2.33 0.94 -17.11
CA LYS A 28 -3.33 2.01 -17.19
C LYS A 28 -4.75 1.45 -17.35
N THR A 29 -4.92 0.36 -18.10
CA THR A 29 -6.22 -0.30 -18.29
C THR A 29 -6.76 -0.83 -16.96
N ILE A 30 -5.90 -1.43 -16.13
CA ILE A 30 -6.30 -1.96 -14.80
C ILE A 30 -6.79 -0.84 -13.89
N VAL A 31 -6.10 0.30 -13.90
CA VAL A 31 -6.52 1.49 -13.13
C VAL A 31 -7.86 2.02 -13.62
N VAL A 32 -8.08 2.07 -14.94
CA VAL A 32 -9.38 2.46 -15.53
C VAL A 32 -10.48 1.49 -15.10
N TRP A 33 -10.23 0.18 -15.09
CA TRP A 33 -11.18 -0.82 -14.59
C TRP A 33 -11.53 -0.61 -13.11
N LEU A 34 -10.53 -0.34 -12.26
CA LEU A 34 -10.72 -0.12 -10.83
C LEU A 34 -11.51 1.15 -10.53
N ASN A 35 -11.39 2.19 -11.36
CA ASN A 35 -12.16 3.42 -11.21
C ASN A 35 -13.58 3.31 -11.78
N TRP A 36 -13.77 2.53 -12.86
CA TRP A 36 -15.07 2.35 -13.52
C TRP A 36 -16.05 1.43 -12.75
N LEU A 37 -15.55 0.38 -12.10
CA LEU A 37 -16.37 -0.56 -11.33
C LEU A 37 -17.19 0.08 -10.18
N PRO A 38 -16.66 1.05 -9.40
CA PRO A 38 -17.41 1.69 -8.33
C PRO A 38 -18.41 2.78 -8.78
N GLU A 39 -18.33 3.30 -10.00
CA GLU A 39 -19.12 4.48 -10.43
C GLU A 39 -20.65 4.26 -10.47
N ASN A 40 -21.15 3.01 -10.40
CA ASN A 40 -22.57 2.70 -10.56
C ASN A 40 -23.03 1.45 -9.76
N ASP A 41 -22.47 1.20 -8.57
CA ASP A 41 -22.72 -0.03 -7.77
C ASP A 41 -22.43 -1.38 -8.49
N ARG A 42 -21.80 -1.33 -9.67
CA ARG A 42 -21.42 -2.49 -10.50
C ARG A 42 -20.45 -3.43 -9.78
N LYS A 43 -19.77 -2.94 -8.74
CA LYS A 43 -18.95 -3.75 -7.82
C LYS A 43 -19.73 -4.90 -7.16
N THR A 44 -21.02 -4.70 -6.89
CA THR A 44 -21.88 -5.75 -6.29
C THR A 44 -22.30 -6.81 -7.31
N ILE A 45 -22.56 -6.38 -8.55
CA ILE A 45 -22.96 -7.25 -9.68
C ILE A 45 -21.78 -8.11 -10.15
N PHE A 46 -20.56 -7.56 -10.16
CA PHE A 46 -19.33 -8.23 -10.62
C PHE A 46 -18.34 -8.48 -9.47
N SER A 47 -18.84 -9.09 -8.39
CA SER A 47 -18.06 -9.30 -7.17
C SER A 47 -16.82 -10.16 -7.40
N ASN A 48 -16.93 -11.24 -8.19
CA ASN A 48 -15.83 -12.16 -8.43
C ASN A 48 -14.78 -11.53 -9.36
N PHE A 49 -15.23 -10.83 -10.42
CA PHE A 49 -14.33 -10.06 -11.28
C PHE A 49 -13.60 -8.95 -10.55
N ASN A 50 -14.30 -8.17 -9.71
CA ASN A 50 -13.67 -7.12 -8.93
C ASN A 50 -12.64 -7.67 -7.92
N LYS A 51 -12.95 -8.80 -7.27
CA LYS A 51 -12.00 -9.48 -6.35
C LYS A 51 -10.74 -9.93 -7.08
N GLY A 52 -10.88 -10.58 -8.23
CA GLY A 52 -9.74 -11.01 -9.05
C GLY A 52 -8.87 -9.85 -9.53
N LEU A 53 -9.51 -8.77 -9.99
CA LEU A 53 -8.80 -7.56 -10.41
C LEU A 53 -8.06 -6.87 -9.26
N THR A 54 -8.69 -6.81 -8.08
CA THR A 54 -8.07 -6.24 -6.87
C THR A 54 -6.87 -7.07 -6.43
N GLN A 55 -7.01 -8.40 -6.39
CA GLN A 55 -5.90 -9.30 -6.07
C GLN A 55 -4.75 -9.14 -7.07
N PHE A 56 -5.05 -9.06 -8.36
CA PHE A 56 -4.06 -8.81 -9.40
C PHE A 56 -3.33 -7.47 -9.21
N ALA A 57 -4.05 -6.41 -8.84
CA ALA A 57 -3.47 -5.09 -8.60
C ALA A 57 -2.66 -4.99 -7.29
N THR A 58 -3.02 -5.77 -6.27
CA THR A 58 -2.30 -5.82 -4.98
C THR A 58 -1.02 -6.64 -5.05
N ILE A 59 -0.96 -7.67 -5.91
CA ILE A 59 0.25 -8.45 -6.12
C ILE A 59 1.25 -7.55 -6.87
N PRO A 60 2.41 -7.23 -6.30
CA PRO A 60 3.43 -6.48 -7.02
C PRO A 60 3.92 -7.32 -8.19
N VAL A 61 3.58 -6.90 -9.42
CA VAL A 61 4.02 -7.57 -10.65
C VAL A 61 5.54 -7.44 -10.86
N THR A 62 6.18 -6.49 -10.18
CA THR A 62 7.62 -6.20 -10.32
C THR A 62 8.30 -6.12 -8.96
N SER A 63 9.44 -6.80 -8.80
CA SER A 63 10.32 -6.69 -7.63
C SER A 63 10.96 -5.30 -7.46
N CYS A 64 10.93 -4.45 -8.49
CA CYS A 64 11.63 -3.16 -8.52
C CYS A 64 11.25 -2.20 -7.37
N SER A 65 9.99 -2.20 -6.92
CA SER A 65 9.59 -1.39 -5.76
C SER A 65 10.25 -1.91 -4.49
N CYS A 66 10.20 -3.21 -4.25
CA CYS A 66 10.89 -3.85 -3.12
C CYS A 66 12.41 -3.65 -3.21
N GLU A 67 13.02 -3.78 -4.39
CA GLU A 67 14.45 -3.54 -4.61
C GLU A 67 14.85 -2.09 -4.30
N ARG A 68 14.01 -1.12 -4.68
CA ARG A 68 14.22 0.30 -4.33
C ARG A 68 14.12 0.50 -2.81
N ASP A 69 13.16 -0.14 -2.16
CA ASP A 69 12.99 -0.06 -0.71
C ASP A 69 14.12 -0.75 0.05
N PHE A 70 14.60 -1.91 -0.44
CA PHE A 70 15.76 -2.62 0.09
C PHE A 70 17.08 -1.88 -0.17
N SER A 71 17.22 -1.18 -1.31
CA SER A 71 18.37 -0.32 -1.59
C SER A 71 18.44 0.85 -0.62
N LYS A 72 17.31 1.51 -0.36
CA LYS A 72 17.21 2.55 0.67
C LYS A 72 17.44 1.99 2.07
N LEU A 73 16.90 0.81 2.38
CA LEU A 73 17.18 0.11 3.63
C LEU A 73 18.67 -0.17 3.79
N SER A 74 19.36 -0.59 2.73
CA SER A 74 20.81 -0.82 2.74
C SER A 74 21.56 0.47 3.08
N ILE A 75 21.14 1.62 2.56
CA ILE A 75 21.71 2.94 2.90
C ILE A 75 21.45 3.30 4.37
N VAL A 76 20.22 3.14 4.85
CA VAL A 76 19.86 3.40 6.26
C VAL A 76 20.64 2.47 7.19
N LYS A 77 20.70 1.18 6.84
CA LYS A 77 21.43 0.15 7.56
C LYS A 77 22.93 0.46 7.58
N SER A 78 23.54 0.79 6.45
CA SER A 78 24.99 1.06 6.35
C SER A 78 25.38 2.39 7.01
N LYS A 79 24.56 3.43 6.90
CA LYS A 79 24.83 4.75 7.48
C LYS A 79 24.62 4.80 9.01
N LEU A 80 23.73 3.97 9.56
CA LEU A 80 23.40 3.96 10.99
C LEU A 80 23.90 2.72 11.76
N LYS A 81 24.26 1.62 11.09
CA LYS A 81 24.82 0.41 11.74
C LYS A 81 26.33 0.31 11.58
N ASN A 82 27.05 0.87 12.53
CA ASN A 82 28.01 0.05 13.26
C ASN A 82 27.62 -0.15 14.74
N THR A 83 26.46 0.36 15.21
CA THR A 83 26.13 0.34 16.67
C THR A 83 24.63 0.22 17.09
N MET A 84 23.63 0.06 16.21
CA MET A 84 22.19 0.02 16.63
C MET A 84 21.53 -1.37 16.69
N LEU A 85 20.66 -1.58 17.70
CA LEU A 85 19.79 -2.75 17.91
C LEU A 85 18.70 -2.90 16.84
N GLN A 86 18.24 -4.13 16.61
CA GLN A 86 17.29 -4.47 15.54
C GLN A 86 15.91 -3.81 15.72
N GLU A 87 15.36 -3.81 16.94
CA GLU A 87 14.05 -3.18 17.24
C GLU A 87 14.03 -1.68 16.90
N ARG A 88 15.14 -0.98 17.16
CA ARG A 88 15.28 0.44 16.83
C ARG A 88 15.35 0.66 15.31
N LEU A 89 15.98 -0.26 14.57
CA LEU A 89 16.01 -0.20 13.11
C LEU A 89 14.60 -0.37 12.55
N ASP A 90 13.86 -1.37 13.03
CA ASP A 90 12.52 -1.67 12.53
C ASP A 90 11.57 -0.50 12.77
N SER A 91 11.63 0.11 13.95
CA SER A 91 10.89 1.34 14.29
C SER A 91 11.23 2.51 13.35
N LEU A 92 12.51 2.70 13.02
CA LEU A 92 12.95 3.77 12.12
C LEU A 92 12.55 3.50 10.66
N MET A 93 12.60 2.24 10.25
CA MET A 93 12.19 1.81 8.91
C MET A 93 10.70 2.06 8.69
N LEU A 94 9.86 1.84 9.70
CA LEU A 94 8.44 2.16 9.66
C LEU A 94 8.20 3.65 9.39
N ILE A 95 8.87 4.53 10.15
CA ILE A 95 8.79 5.99 9.95
C ILE A 95 9.26 6.39 8.54
N PHE A 96 10.29 5.71 8.02
CA PHE A 96 10.85 6.00 6.71
C PHE A 96 9.93 5.57 5.55
N ILE A 97 9.31 4.39 5.64
CA ILE A 97 8.30 3.93 4.68
C ILE A 97 7.10 4.89 4.69
N GLU A 98 6.63 5.25 5.88
CA GLU A 98 5.50 6.14 6.09
C GLU A 98 5.89 7.62 6.14
N GLN A 99 6.97 8.02 5.45
CA GLN A 99 7.52 9.38 5.49
C GLN A 99 6.48 10.48 5.19
N LYS A 100 5.48 10.20 4.33
CA LYS A 100 4.42 11.16 4.00
C LYS A 100 3.43 11.38 5.14
N MET A 101 3.21 10.35 5.96
CA MET A 101 2.39 10.47 7.16
C MET A 101 3.22 11.07 8.28
N ALA A 102 4.46 10.59 8.47
CA ALA A 102 5.38 11.07 9.48
C ALA A 102 5.69 12.58 9.35
N SER A 103 5.81 13.10 8.13
CA SER A 103 6.01 14.54 7.87
C SER A 103 4.82 15.42 8.24
N LYS A 104 3.63 14.84 8.45
CA LYS A 104 2.43 15.56 8.90
C LYS A 104 2.25 15.52 10.42
N ILE A 105 3.04 14.72 11.13
CA ILE A 105 2.98 14.61 12.59
C ILE A 105 3.62 15.87 13.19
N ASN A 106 2.94 16.50 14.14
CA ASN A 106 3.50 17.60 14.90
C ASN A 106 4.54 17.05 15.89
N ILE A 107 5.76 17.57 15.80
CA ILE A 107 6.87 17.13 16.65
C ILE A 107 6.62 17.51 18.11
N GLU A 108 5.93 18.62 18.38
CA GLU A 108 5.63 19.07 19.75
C GLU A 108 4.72 18.05 20.47
N ASP A 109 3.68 17.58 19.80
CA ASP A 109 2.75 16.56 20.33
C ASP A 109 3.51 15.25 20.66
N VAL A 110 4.43 14.83 19.80
CA VAL A 110 5.27 13.64 20.02
C VAL A 110 6.17 13.80 21.24
N ILE A 111 6.74 15.00 21.43
CA ILE A 111 7.58 15.29 22.60
C ILE A 111 6.75 15.24 23.88
N ASP A 112 5.55 15.81 23.87
CA ASP A 112 4.69 15.84 25.04
C ASP A 112 4.15 14.45 25.41
N GLU A 113 3.79 13.64 24.41
CA GLU A 113 3.42 12.24 24.63
C GLU A 113 4.60 11.41 25.15
N PHE A 114 5.80 11.63 24.60
CA PHE A 114 7.00 10.95 25.09
C PHE A 114 7.32 11.30 26.55
N LYS A 115 7.12 12.56 26.98
CA LYS A 115 7.26 12.97 28.38
C LYS A 115 6.27 12.23 29.30
N ALA A 116 5.05 11.95 28.81
CA ALA A 116 4.04 11.22 29.58
C ALA A 116 4.33 9.71 29.67
N CYS A 117 4.92 9.10 28.64
CA CYS A 117 5.15 7.64 28.58
C CYS A 117 6.38 7.14 29.35
N VAL A 118 7.40 7.96 29.61
CA VAL A 118 8.63 7.49 30.27
C VAL A 118 8.60 7.82 31.77
N PRO A 119 8.59 6.82 32.69
CA PRO A 119 8.87 7.07 34.09
C PRO A 119 10.30 7.63 34.20
N ILE A 120 10.39 8.87 34.69
CA ILE A 120 11.54 9.77 34.60
C ILE A 120 12.83 9.10 35.08
N LYS A 121 13.65 8.61 34.15
CA LYS A 121 15.10 8.44 34.34
C LYS A 121 15.80 9.17 33.20
N ARG A 122 15.84 10.50 33.33
CA ARG A 122 16.46 11.38 32.35
C ARG A 122 17.97 11.11 32.35
N ARG A 123 18.54 10.87 31.17
CA ARG A 123 20.00 10.70 31.00
C ARG A 123 20.77 12.02 31.11
N LEU A 124 20.05 13.15 31.04
CA LEU A 124 20.57 14.49 31.25
C LEU A 124 19.62 15.19 32.23
N GLU A 125 20.15 15.55 33.39
CA GLU A 125 19.56 16.54 34.29
C GLU A 125 19.71 17.91 33.59
N LEU A 126 18.64 18.70 33.54
CA LEU A 126 18.69 20.08 33.06
C LEU A 126 19.27 21.00 34.14
#